data_AF-A0A540NS40-F1
#
_entry.id   AF-A0A540NS40-F1
#
_cell.length_a   1.000
_cell.length_b   1.000
_cell.length_c   1.000
_cell.angle_alpha   90.00
_cell.angle_beta   90.00
_cell.angle_gamma   90.00
#
_symmetry.space_group_name_H-M   'P 1'
#
loop_
_entity.id
_entity.type
_entity.pdbx_description
1 polymer ?
#
loop_
_entity_poly.entity_id
_entity_poly.type
_entity_poly.pdbx_seq_one_letter_code
_entity_poly.pdbx_strand_id
1 'polypeptide(L)'
;MLFLLPTPHIFDIFYVDDNGRIEFAEFVQILSVFHPKTPDAVKSTYAFKLYDLRRTGYIEHEELKVMVLALLDESDLVLSDDIVEMIVDKTFKDADGKADGRIDEEEWKEYVAQNPSLLKNMTLPYLMSSSLSLGPQACV
;
A
#
# COMPACT_ATOMS: atom_id res chain seq x y z
N MET A 1 -6.83 5.40 0.70
CA MET A 1 -5.61 4.79 1.27
C MET A 1 -4.27 5.40 0.82
N LEU A 2 -3.97 5.54 -0.48
CA LEU A 2 -2.68 6.13 -0.94
C LEU A 2 -2.46 7.59 -0.51
N PHE A 3 -3.54 8.31 -0.24
CA PHE A 3 -3.52 9.71 0.21
C PHE A 3 -3.59 9.86 1.74
N LEU A 4 -3.74 8.75 2.49
CA LEU A 4 -3.85 8.75 3.96
C LEU A 4 -2.56 8.26 4.64
N LEU A 5 -1.70 7.56 3.90
CA LEU A 5 -0.33 7.36 4.35
C LEU A 5 0.42 8.68 4.22
N PRO A 6 1.32 9.02 5.17
CA PRO A 6 2.12 10.22 5.04
C PRO A 6 2.80 10.18 3.68
N THR A 7 2.51 11.18 2.85
CA THR A 7 3.04 11.36 1.49
C THR A 7 4.54 11.06 1.34
N PRO A 8 5.44 11.27 2.32
CA PRO A 8 6.83 10.80 2.20
C PRO A 8 6.97 9.29 1.98
N HIS A 9 6.18 8.43 2.63
CA HIS A 9 6.42 6.97 2.61
C HIS A 9 6.20 6.34 1.24
N ILE A 10 5.20 6.80 0.46
CA ILE A 10 5.00 6.28 -0.88
C ILE A 10 6.21 6.60 -1.76
N PHE A 11 6.70 7.83 -1.71
CA PHE A 11 7.83 8.30 -2.50
C PHE A 11 9.15 7.63 -2.10
N ASP A 12 9.31 7.40 -0.81
CA ASP A 12 10.42 6.68 -0.20
C ASP A 12 10.58 5.24 -0.73
N ILE A 13 9.48 4.53 -1.04
CA ILE A 13 9.53 3.14 -1.55
C ILE A 13 10.02 3.09 -2.99
N PHE A 14 9.75 4.14 -3.75
CA PHE A 14 10.08 4.22 -5.18
C PHE A 14 11.37 5.00 -5.45
N TYR A 15 12.16 5.26 -4.41
CA TYR A 15 13.44 5.98 -4.47
C TYR A 15 13.29 7.38 -5.07
N VAL A 16 12.67 8.28 -4.32
CA VAL A 16 12.78 9.71 -4.57
C VAL A 16 14.15 10.20 -4.09
N ASP A 17 14.79 11.07 -4.88
CA ASP A 17 16.12 11.57 -4.56
C ASP A 17 16.19 12.22 -3.16
N ASP A 18 17.40 12.32 -2.58
CA ASP A 18 17.62 12.96 -1.27
C ASP A 18 17.18 14.44 -1.22
N ASN A 19 16.79 15.02 -2.37
CA ASN A 19 16.30 16.39 -2.50
C ASN A 19 14.77 16.47 -2.57
N GLY A 20 14.05 15.35 -2.44
CA GLY A 20 12.59 15.29 -2.49
C GLY A 20 11.98 15.49 -3.88
N ARG A 21 12.73 15.23 -4.95
CA ARG A 21 12.30 15.37 -6.35
C ARG A 21 12.08 14.00 -6.98
N ILE A 22 10.94 13.87 -7.65
CA ILE A 22 10.60 12.69 -8.45
C ILE A 22 10.91 13.02 -9.90
N GLU A 23 11.79 12.26 -10.53
CA GLU A 23 11.97 12.31 -11.97
C GLU A 23 10.77 11.69 -12.70
N PHE A 24 10.51 12.14 -13.94
CA PHE A 24 9.39 11.61 -14.72
C PHE A 24 9.46 10.08 -14.87
N ALA A 25 10.67 9.51 -15.01
CA ALA A 25 10.86 8.07 -15.09
C ALA A 25 10.41 7.35 -13.80
N GLU A 26 10.75 7.88 -12.63
CA GLU A 26 10.35 7.37 -11.32
C GLU A 26 8.84 7.46 -11.13
N PHE A 27 8.24 8.60 -11.52
CA PHE A 27 6.78 8.77 -11.51
C PHE A 27 6.05 7.73 -12.37
N VAL A 28 6.55 7.45 -13.58
CA VAL A 28 5.98 6.41 -14.46
C VAL A 28 6.15 5.02 -13.83
N GLN A 29 7.27 4.74 -13.19
CA GLN A 29 7.48 3.46 -12.47
C GLN A 29 6.49 3.30 -11.31
N ILE A 30 6.26 4.35 -10.51
CA ILE A 30 5.25 4.38 -9.44
C ILE A 30 3.89 4.00 -10.03
N LEU A 31 3.43 4.74 -11.05
CA LEU A 31 2.13 4.50 -11.67
C LEU A 31 2.00 3.10 -12.29
N SER A 32 3.09 2.52 -12.79
CA SER A 32 3.08 1.19 -13.37
C SER A 32 2.63 0.11 -12.37
N VAL A 33 2.97 0.25 -11.08
CA VAL A 33 2.51 -0.68 -10.03
C VAL A 33 0.99 -0.60 -9.85
N PHE A 34 0.44 0.60 -9.94
CA PHE A 34 -1.00 0.85 -9.80
C PHE A 34 -1.82 0.47 -11.03
N HIS A 35 -1.17 0.13 -12.15
CA HIS A 35 -1.86 -0.23 -13.38
C HIS A 35 -2.75 -1.49 -13.17
N PRO A 36 -3.99 -1.54 -13.67
CA PRO A 36 -4.90 -2.68 -13.43
C PRO A 36 -4.45 -4.01 -14.06
N LYS A 37 -3.49 -4.00 -15.01
CA LYS A 37 -2.86 -5.22 -15.56
C LYS A 37 -1.64 -5.71 -14.78
N THR A 38 -1.19 -4.96 -13.77
CA THR A 38 -0.04 -5.37 -12.97
C THR A 38 -0.43 -6.60 -12.14
N PRO A 39 0.36 -7.68 -12.12
CA PRO A 39 0.02 -8.88 -11.35
C PRO A 39 -0.12 -8.58 -9.86
N ASP A 40 -1.09 -9.24 -9.21
CA ASP A 40 -1.33 -9.06 -7.77
C ASP A 40 -0.11 -9.42 -6.92
N ALA A 41 0.72 -10.37 -7.35
CA ALA A 41 1.98 -10.69 -6.69
C ALA A 41 2.93 -9.47 -6.63
N VAL A 42 3.00 -8.69 -7.70
CA VAL A 42 3.80 -7.45 -7.75
C VAL A 42 3.16 -6.40 -6.84
N LYS A 43 1.84 -6.21 -6.95
CA LYS A 43 1.10 -5.26 -6.08
C LYS A 43 1.26 -5.60 -4.60
N SER A 44 1.23 -6.88 -4.26
CA SER A 44 1.40 -7.40 -2.90
C SER A 44 2.78 -7.05 -2.33
N THR A 45 3.86 -7.27 -3.08
CA THR A 45 5.21 -6.88 -2.65
C THR A 45 5.34 -5.37 -2.45
N TYR A 46 4.74 -4.54 -3.31
CA TYR A 46 4.76 -3.09 -3.11
C TYR A 46 3.86 -2.64 -1.94
N ALA A 47 2.73 -3.30 -1.72
CA ALA A 47 1.86 -3.03 -0.58
C ALA A 47 2.58 -3.35 0.73
N PHE A 48 3.29 -4.47 0.79
CA PHE A 48 4.12 -4.81 1.96
C PHE A 48 5.11 -3.70 2.30
N LYS A 49 5.86 -3.22 1.30
CA LYS A 49 6.80 -2.09 1.48
C LYS A 49 6.12 -0.78 1.87
N LEU A 50 4.87 -0.59 1.43
CA LEU A 50 4.05 0.58 1.79
C LEU A 50 3.61 0.58 3.24
N TYR A 51 3.59 -0.60 3.83
CA TYR A 51 3.03 -0.90 5.12
C TYR A 51 4.10 -1.09 6.21
N ASP A 52 5.28 -1.57 5.84
CA ASP A 52 6.49 -1.52 6.66
C ASP A 52 7.05 -0.08 6.72
N LEU A 53 6.37 0.78 7.48
CA LEU A 53 6.65 2.22 7.59
C LEU A 53 8.05 2.49 8.14
N ARG A 54 8.50 1.64 9.07
CA ARG A 54 9.83 1.71 9.70
C ARG A 54 10.92 1.00 8.90
N ARG A 55 10.59 0.31 7.81
CA ARG A 55 11.53 -0.45 6.96
C ARG A 55 12.30 -1.53 7.73
N THR A 56 11.63 -2.17 8.67
CA THR A 56 12.18 -3.25 9.48
C THR A 56 12.30 -4.57 8.72
N GLY A 57 11.63 -4.68 7.57
CA GLY A 57 11.41 -5.93 6.85
C GLY A 57 10.19 -6.69 7.32
N TYR A 58 9.38 -6.10 8.21
CA TYR A 58 8.19 -6.69 8.81
C TYR A 58 7.08 -5.65 8.95
N ILE A 59 5.84 -6.10 9.02
CA ILE A 59 4.72 -5.27 9.47
C ILE A 59 4.52 -5.54 10.96
N GLU A 60 4.79 -4.53 11.78
CA GLU A 60 4.60 -4.58 13.23
C GLU A 60 3.16 -4.17 13.61
N HIS A 61 2.75 -4.48 14.85
CA HIS A 61 1.36 -4.29 15.32
C HIS A 61 0.90 -2.83 15.18
N GLU A 62 1.76 -1.88 15.54
CA GLU A 62 1.45 -0.45 15.44
C GLU A 62 1.28 0.00 13.98
N GLU A 63 2.05 -0.59 13.06
CA GLU A 63 1.94 -0.28 11.63
C GLU A 63 0.62 -0.81 11.09
N LEU A 64 0.23 -2.03 11.48
CA LEU A 64 -1.07 -2.60 11.12
C LEU A 64 -2.23 -1.73 11.67
N LYS A 65 -2.11 -1.21 12.90
CA LYS A 65 -3.10 -0.28 13.46
C LYS A 65 -3.28 0.96 12.60
N VAL A 66 -2.18 1.55 12.12
CA VAL A 66 -2.23 2.70 11.19
C VAL A 66 -2.98 2.34 9.90
N MET A 67 -2.76 1.14 9.35
CA MET A 67 -3.47 0.68 8.15
C MET A 67 -4.97 0.53 8.39
N VAL A 68 -5.35 -0.12 9.49
CA VAL A 68 -6.77 -0.33 9.84
C VAL A 68 -7.48 1.01 10.01
N LEU A 69 -6.87 1.95 10.72
CA LEU A 69 -7.41 3.31 10.87
C LEU A 69 -7.58 4.01 9.53
N ALA A 70 -6.60 3.92 8.63
CA ALA A 70 -6.69 4.52 7.30
C ALA A 70 -7.80 3.90 6.43
N LEU A 71 -8.05 2.58 6.56
CA LEU A 71 -9.12 1.90 5.84
C LEU A 71 -10.51 2.26 6.38
N LEU A 72 -10.64 2.41 7.70
CA LEU A 72 -11.88 2.84 8.35
C LEU A 72 -12.23 4.28 7.97
N ASP A 73 -11.24 5.18 7.99
CA ASP A 73 -11.39 6.58 7.59
C ASP A 73 -11.83 6.71 6.12
N GLU A 74 -11.20 5.96 5.20
CA GLU A 74 -11.60 5.92 3.78
C GLU A 74 -13.02 5.39 3.55
N SER A 75 -13.52 4.58 4.50
CA SER A 75 -14.88 4.02 4.43
C SER A 75 -15.92 4.88 5.16
N ASP A 76 -15.53 6.07 5.65
CA ASP A 76 -16.34 6.94 6.52
C ASP A 76 -16.87 6.20 7.77
N LEU A 77 -16.10 5.22 8.26
CA LEU A 77 -16.43 4.42 9.44
C LEU A 77 -15.69 4.92 10.67
N VAL A 78 -16.43 5.38 11.67
CA VAL A 78 -15.89 5.78 12.97
C VAL A 78 -16.19 4.71 14.00
N LEU A 79 -15.15 4.06 14.51
CA LEU A 79 -15.22 3.03 15.55
C LEU A 79 -14.50 3.52 16.82
N SER A 80 -14.86 2.97 17.98
CA SER A 80 -14.11 3.25 19.21
C SER A 80 -12.73 2.59 19.17
N ASP A 81 -11.77 3.16 19.91
CA ASP A 81 -10.40 2.62 19.98
C ASP A 81 -10.38 1.15 20.42
N ASP A 82 -11.23 0.76 21.38
CA ASP A 82 -11.38 -0.64 21.81
C ASP A 82 -11.78 -1.59 20.67
N ILE A 83 -12.64 -1.13 19.76
CA ILE A 83 -13.08 -1.93 18.61
C ILE A 83 -11.97 -1.98 17.56
N VAL A 84 -11.26 -0.86 17.34
CA VAL A 84 -10.11 -0.81 16.45
C VAL A 84 -9.04 -1.79 16.94
N GLU A 85 -8.68 -1.77 18.22
CA GLU A 85 -7.72 -2.70 18.81
C GLU A 85 -8.17 -4.16 18.64
N MET A 86 -9.45 -4.45 18.86
CA MET A 86 -9.97 -5.81 18.64
C MET A 86 -9.83 -6.26 17.18
N ILE A 87 -10.05 -5.36 16.22
CA ILE A 87 -9.87 -5.64 14.79
C ILE A 87 -8.39 -5.88 14.50
N VAL A 88 -7.51 -4.99 14.98
CA VAL A 88 -6.05 -5.11 14.77
C VAL A 88 -5.53 -6.41 15.36
N ASP A 89 -5.84 -6.72 16.61
CA ASP A 89 -5.43 -7.95 17.28
C ASP A 89 -5.88 -9.21 16.55
N LYS A 90 -7.11 -9.20 16.03
CA LYS A 90 -7.63 -10.33 15.27
C LYS A 90 -6.94 -10.47 13.92
N THR A 91 -6.83 -9.38 13.18
CA THR A 91 -6.11 -9.35 11.89
C THR A 91 -4.65 -9.77 12.05
N PHE A 92 -3.99 -9.30 13.10
CA PHE A 92 -2.61 -9.65 13.40
C PHE A 92 -2.46 -11.14 13.67
N LYS A 93 -3.31 -11.72 14.53
CA LYS A 93 -3.31 -13.17 14.81
C LYS A 93 -3.62 -14.02 13.58
N ASP A 94 -4.47 -13.53 12.69
CA ASP A 94 -4.81 -14.25 11.46
C ASP A 94 -3.68 -14.19 10.42
N ALA A 95 -2.82 -13.16 10.47
CA ALA A 95 -1.71 -12.96 9.54
C ALA A 95 -0.36 -13.49 10.05
N ASP A 96 -0.06 -13.39 11.35
CA ASP A 96 1.17 -13.88 12.00
C ASP A 96 1.09 -15.41 12.21
N GLY A 97 1.27 -16.15 11.12
CA GLY A 97 1.23 -17.61 11.11
C GLY A 97 2.39 -18.27 11.86
N LYS A 98 3.53 -17.58 11.97
CA LYS A 98 4.73 -18.01 12.69
C LYS A 98 4.65 -17.70 14.19
N ALA A 99 3.71 -16.85 14.60
CA ALA A 99 3.50 -16.39 15.97
C ALA A 99 4.76 -15.76 16.59
N ASP A 100 5.54 -15.02 15.80
CA ASP A 100 6.75 -14.33 16.25
C ASP A 100 6.54 -12.84 16.57
N GLY A 101 5.28 -12.37 16.48
CA GLY A 101 4.88 -11.03 16.88
C GLY A 101 5.10 -9.96 15.82
N ARG A 102 5.29 -10.37 14.56
CA ARG A 102 5.54 -9.51 13.39
C ARG A 102 5.10 -10.27 12.14
N ILE A 103 4.72 -9.56 11.08
CA ILE A 103 4.26 -10.19 9.84
C ILE A 103 5.36 -10.01 8.79
N ASP A 104 5.93 -11.11 8.30
CA ASP A 104 6.91 -11.07 7.21
C ASP A 104 6.29 -11.10 5.81
N GLU A 105 7.11 -10.97 4.77
CA GLU A 105 6.62 -10.89 3.39
C GLU A 105 5.93 -12.19 2.93
N GLU A 106 6.30 -13.36 3.49
CA GLU A 106 5.67 -14.64 3.15
C GLU A 106 4.26 -14.70 3.74
N GLU A 107 4.15 -14.40 5.03
CA GLU A 107 2.89 -14.33 5.76
C GLU A 107 1.93 -13.30 5.15
N TRP A 108 2.46 -12.12 4.80
CA TRP A 108 1.70 -11.10 4.08
C TRP A 108 1.16 -11.60 2.74
N LYS A 109 1.99 -12.28 1.93
CA LYS A 109 1.55 -12.82 0.63
C LYS A 109 0.46 -13.87 0.80
N GLU A 110 0.59 -14.74 1.79
CA GLU A 110 -0.42 -15.75 2.11
C GLU A 110 -1.73 -15.09 2.57
N TYR A 111 -1.64 -14.09 3.45
CA TYR A 111 -2.80 -13.37 3.96
C TYR A 111 -3.54 -12.59 2.86
N VAL A 112 -2.80 -11.91 1.99
CA VAL A 112 -3.35 -11.17 0.84
C VAL A 112 -3.97 -12.11 -0.19
N ALA A 113 -3.39 -13.30 -0.43
CA ALA A 113 -3.97 -14.28 -1.33
C ALA A 113 -5.36 -14.74 -0.86
N GLN A 114 -5.58 -14.80 0.44
CA GLN A 114 -6.88 -15.10 1.06
C GLN A 114 -7.80 -13.87 1.10
N ASN A 115 -7.24 -12.65 1.11
CA ASN A 115 -7.96 -11.38 1.23
C ASN A 115 -7.60 -10.39 0.10
N PRO A 116 -7.94 -10.65 -1.17
CA PRO A 116 -7.52 -9.81 -2.30
C PRO A 116 -8.01 -8.36 -2.24
N SER A 117 -9.08 -8.09 -1.48
CA SER A 117 -9.62 -6.73 -1.28
C SER A 117 -8.61 -5.77 -0.65
N LEU A 118 -7.60 -6.27 0.09
CA LEU A 118 -6.51 -5.48 0.65
C LEU A 118 -5.69 -4.77 -0.44
N LEU A 119 -5.64 -5.32 -1.65
CA LEU A 119 -4.95 -4.73 -2.80
C LEU A 119 -5.83 -3.81 -3.63
N LYS A 120 -7.10 -3.57 -3.26
CA LYS A 120 -8.03 -2.70 -4.02
C LYS A 120 -7.42 -1.31 -4.25
N ASN A 121 -6.73 -0.81 -3.23
CA ASN A 121 -6.09 0.50 -3.24
C ASN A 121 -4.71 0.51 -3.92
N MET A 122 -4.21 -0.66 -4.34
CA MET A 122 -3.04 -0.81 -5.22
C MET A 122 -3.43 -0.79 -6.70
N THR A 123 -4.64 -0.35 -7.03
CA THR A 123 -5.14 -0.28 -8.41
C THR A 123 -5.81 1.05 -8.68
N LEU A 124 -5.37 1.75 -9.73
CA LEU A 124 -5.96 2.98 -10.24
C LEU A 124 -6.70 2.66 -11.54
N PRO A 125 -8.04 2.51 -11.53
CA PRO A 125 -8.80 1.99 -12.67
C PRO A 125 -8.66 2.82 -13.94
N TYR A 126 -8.44 4.12 -13.81
CA TYR A 126 -8.32 5.06 -14.93
C TYR A 126 -7.02 4.89 -15.73
N LEU A 127 -6.01 4.18 -15.21
CA LEU A 127 -4.79 3.86 -15.97
C LEU A 127 -5.05 2.87 -17.12
N MET A 128 -6.21 2.19 -17.15
CA MET A 128 -6.63 1.37 -18.28
C MET A 128 -7.19 2.18 -19.45
N SER A 129 -7.55 3.45 -19.25
CA SER A 129 -8.10 4.26 -20.34
C SER A 129 -7.02 4.50 -21.39
N SER A 130 -7.28 4.05 -22.62
CA SER A 130 -6.50 4.31 -23.83
C SER A 130 -6.30 5.80 -24.15
N SER A 131 -6.81 6.71 -23.32
CA SER A 131 -6.70 8.16 -23.44
C SER A 131 -5.54 8.78 -22.65
N LEU A 132 -4.74 8.01 -21.91
CA LEU A 132 -3.40 8.46 -21.46
C LEU A 132 -2.41 8.39 -22.63
N SER A 133 -2.77 9.00 -23.76
CA SER A 133 -1.77 9.54 -24.66
C SER A 133 -1.06 10.66 -23.91
N LEU A 134 0.08 10.34 -23.30
CA LEU A 134 1.15 11.32 -23.12
C LEU A 134 1.67 11.70 -24.51
N GLY A 135 0.81 12.34 -25.29
CA GLY A 135 1.15 12.92 -26.58
C GLY A 135 1.90 14.22 -26.33
N PRO A 136 2.95 14.52 -27.11
CA PRO A 136 3.66 15.78 -26.98
C PRO A 136 2.78 16.90 -27.54
N GLN A 137 1.99 17.56 -26.71
CA GLN A 137 1.32 18.80 -27.09
C GLN A 137 1.34 19.82 -25.96
N ALA A 138 2.45 20.55 -25.89
CA ALA A 138 2.46 21.98 -25.55
C ALA A 138 3.82 22.59 -25.95
N CYS A 139 4.07 22.64 -27.25
CA CYS A 139 5.04 23.55 -27.88
C CYS A 139 4.53 23.82 -29.31
N VAL A 140 3.59 24.78 -29.44
CA VAL A 140 3.59 25.93 -30.38
C VAL A 140 2.56 26.92 -29.84
#